data_AF-A0ABD5Y0D0-F1
#
_entry.id   AF-A0ABD5Y0D0-F1
#
_cell.length_a   1.000
_cell.length_b   1.000
_cell.length_c   1.000
_cell.angle_alpha   90.00
_cell.angle_beta   90.00
_cell.angle_gamma   90.00
#
_symmetry.space_group_name_H-M   'P 1'
#
loop_
_entity.id
_entity.type
_entity.pdbx_description
1 polymer ?
#
loop_
_entity_poly.entity_id
_entity_poly.type
_entity_poly.pdbx_seq_one_letter_code
_entity_poly.pdbx_strand_id
1 'polypeptide(L)' 'MSTTIATPDAEETCVYCDSLIFDHDPICVRDCEDNCGSPAYFCNYACLSAYIDENDLTTGNACEWMPDQDSCC' A
#
# COMPACT_ATOMS: atom_id res chain seq x y z
N MET A 1 19.22 7.32 -2.52
CA MET A 1 18.40 8.06 -3.51
C MET A 1 17.36 8.84 -2.74
N SER A 2 17.23 10.15 -2.98
CA SER A 2 16.25 11.00 -2.27
C SER A 2 14.92 10.91 -3.00
N THR A 3 13.99 10.12 -2.47
CA THR A 3 12.65 10.01 -3.02
C THR A 3 11.85 11.21 -2.56
N THR A 4 11.72 12.22 -3.43
CA THR A 4 10.84 13.36 -3.15
C THR A 4 9.41 12.83 -3.04
N ILE A 5 8.86 12.86 -1.83
CA ILE A 5 7.44 12.64 -1.62
C ILE A 5 6.74 13.89 -2.17
N ALA A 6 6.19 13.78 -3.37
CA ALA A 6 5.30 14.80 -3.90
C ALA A 6 3.97 14.69 -3.13
N THR A 7 3.51 15.81 -2.58
CA THR A 7 2.14 15.91 -2.05
C THR A 7 1.16 15.62 -3.19
N PRO A 8 0.20 14.70 -3.00
CA PRO A 8 -0.85 14.43 -3.98
C PRO A 8 -1.70 15.67 -4.26
N ASP A 9 -2.43 15.64 -5.37
CA ASP A 9 -3.35 16.73 -5.75
C ASP A 9 -4.54 16.80 -4.79
N ALA A 10 -5.12 17.98 -4.60
CA ALA A 10 -6.19 18.17 -3.62
C ALA A 10 -7.46 17.36 -3.93
N GLU A 11 -7.60 16.93 -5.19
CA GLU A 11 -8.70 16.11 -5.69
C GLU A 11 -8.40 14.60 -5.65
N GLU A 12 -7.29 14.18 -5.01
CA GLU A 12 -6.90 12.77 -4.94
C GLU A 12 -7.94 11.94 -4.17
N THR A 13 -8.33 10.82 -4.77
CA THR A 13 -9.38 9.93 -4.27
C THR A 13 -8.78 8.68 -3.64
N CYS A 14 -9.43 8.17 -2.60
CA CYS A 14 -9.06 6.92 -1.99
C CYS A 14 -9.34 5.74 -2.94
N VAL A 15 -8.34 4.90 -3.14
CA VAL A 15 -8.44 3.69 -3.98
C VAL A 15 -9.55 2.72 -3.51
N TYR A 16 -9.88 2.74 -2.21
CA TYR A 16 -10.87 1.83 -1.63
C TYR A 16 -12.30 2.37 -1.62
N CYS A 17 -12.50 3.66 -1.29
CA CYS A 17 -13.85 4.22 -1.07
C CYS A 17 -14.22 5.39 -1.98
N ASP A 18 -13.36 5.77 -2.93
CA ASP A 18 -13.53 6.89 -3.87
C ASP A 18 -13.73 8.28 -3.21
N SER A 19 -13.61 8.38 -1.89
CA SER A 19 -13.67 9.65 -1.16
C SER A 19 -12.39 10.46 -1.32
N LEU A 20 -12.49 11.79 -1.21
CA LEU A 20 -11.33 12.67 -1.19
C LEU A 20 -10.46 12.38 0.04
N ILE A 21 -9.16 12.14 -0.19
CA ILE A 21 -8.24 11.73 0.88
C ILE A 21 -7.94 12.88 1.87
N PHE A 22 -8.02 14.13 1.39
CA PHE A 22 -7.67 15.33 2.16
C PHE A 22 -8.74 15.74 3.18
N ASP A 23 -9.95 15.17 3.14
CA ASP A 23 -10.97 15.30 4.19
C ASP A 23 -10.66 14.43 5.43
N HIS A 24 -9.57 13.63 5.39
CA HIS A 24 -9.21 12.64 6.39
C HIS A 24 -7.70 12.69 6.77
N ASP A 25 -7.14 11.57 7.25
CA ASP A 25 -5.73 11.40 7.60
C ASP A 25 -5.05 10.50 6.55
N PRO A 26 -4.61 11.07 5.42
CA PRO A 26 -4.28 10.30 4.23
C PRO A 26 -3.01 9.46 4.40
N ILE A 27 -3.07 8.22 3.93
CA ILE A 27 -1.93 7.31 3.87
C ILE A 27 -1.54 7.09 2.41
N CYS A 28 -0.25 7.25 2.12
CA CYS A 28 0.34 7.01 0.81
C CYS A 28 1.20 5.75 0.87
N VAL A 29 0.81 4.73 0.11
CA VAL A 29 1.57 3.48 -0.03
C VAL A 29 2.17 3.43 -1.42
N ARG A 30 3.48 3.25 -1.49
CA ARG A 30 4.17 3.03 -2.77
C ARG A 30 4.61 1.58 -2.81
N ASP A 31 4.09 0.86 -3.79
CA ASP A 31 4.57 -0.47 -4.12
C ASP A 31 5.73 -0.34 -5.12
N CYS A 32 6.89 -0.84 -4.72
CA CYS A 32 8.11 -0.85 -5.54
C CYS A 32 8.39 -2.22 -6.15
N GLU A 33 7.60 -3.25 -5.83
CA GLU A 33 7.74 -4.58 -6.46
C GLU A 33 7.30 -4.52 -7.94
N ASP A 34 6.23 -3.79 -8.25
CA ASP A 34 5.75 -3.55 -9.62
C ASP A 34 6.20 -2.18 -10.15
N ASN A 35 7.47 -2.11 -10.57
CA ASN A 35 8.04 -1.00 -11.36
C ASN A 35 7.99 0.39 -10.68
N CYS A 36 7.93 0.46 -9.35
CA CYS A 36 7.73 1.73 -8.63
C CYS A 36 6.54 2.52 -9.20
N GLY A 37 5.40 1.84 -9.36
CA GLY A 37 4.18 2.41 -9.92
C GLY A 37 3.66 3.64 -9.17
N SER A 38 2.59 4.24 -9.71
CA SER A 38 1.90 5.36 -9.06
C SER A 38 1.51 4.96 -7.63
N PRO A 39 1.81 5.80 -6.63
CA PRO A 39 1.43 5.51 -5.26
C PRO A 39 -0.08 5.34 -5.12
N ALA A 40 -0.49 4.40 -4.28
CA ALA A 40 -1.87 4.22 -3.87
C ALA A 40 -2.17 5.13 -2.67
N TYR A 41 -3.31 5.81 -2.72
CA TYR A 41 -3.74 6.74 -1.68
C TYR A 41 -4.99 6.22 -0.95
N PHE A 42 -4.99 6.36 0.38
CA PHE A 42 -6.06 5.90 1.25
C PHE A 42 -6.49 6.99 2.23
N CYS A 43 -7.77 7.05 2.57
CA CYS A 43 -8.29 8.01 3.55
C CYS A 43 -7.73 7.82 4.96
N ASN A 44 -7.40 6.58 5.35
CA ASN A 44 -6.89 6.19 6.67
C ASN A 44 -6.50 4.70 6.69
N TYR A 45 -6.01 4.22 7.84
CA TYR A 45 -5.63 2.82 8.06
C TYR A 45 -6.78 1.82 7.88
N ALA A 46 -8.04 2.22 8.11
CA ALA A 46 -9.17 1.31 7.94
C ALA A 46 -9.41 1.01 6.45
N CYS A 47 -9.34 2.03 5.58
CA CYS A 47 -9.44 1.84 4.14
C CYS A 47 -8.27 1.02 3.59
N LEU A 48 -7.05 1.26 4.09
CA LEU A 48 -5.87 0.48 3.74
C LEU A 48 -6.02 -0.99 4.16
N SER A 49 -6.44 -1.25 5.40
CA SER A 49 -6.61 -2.61 5.91
C SER A 49 -7.64 -3.38 5.10
N ALA A 50 -8.81 -2.77 4.84
CA ALA A 50 -9.85 -3.40 4.03
C ALA A 50 -9.36 -3.71 2.61
N TYR A 51 -8.62 -2.79 1.98
CA TYR A 51 -8.03 -3.03 0.66
C TYR A 51 -7.02 -4.19 0.65
N ILE A 52 -6.15 -4.25 1.66
CA ILE A 52 -5.16 -5.35 1.82
C ILE A 52 -5.87 -6.69 1.98
N ASP A 53 -6.88 -6.75 2.84
CA ASP A 53 -7.62 -7.98 3.14
C ASP A 53 -8.43 -8.45 1.92
N GLU A 54 -9.09 -7.54 1.19
CA GLU A 54 -9.90 -7.89 0.00
C GLU A 54 -9.06 -8.34 -1.21
N ASN A 55 -7.81 -7.87 -1.32
CA ASN A 55 -6.92 -8.20 -2.43
C ASN A 55 -5.83 -9.22 -2.05
N ASP A 56 -5.90 -9.79 -0.84
CA ASP A 56 -4.94 -10.76 -0.30
C ASP A 56 -3.47 -10.30 -0.42
N LEU A 57 -3.20 -8.98 -0.27
CA LEU A 57 -1.87 -8.39 -0.52
C LEU A 57 -0.80 -8.81 0.50
N THR A 58 -1.23 -9.38 1.62
CA THR A 58 -0.34 -9.97 2.63
C THR A 58 0.15 -11.36 2.23
N THR A 59 -0.48 -12.01 1.25
CA THR A 59 -0.13 -13.37 0.84
C THR A 59 1.22 -13.38 0.13
N GLY A 60 2.18 -14.11 0.69
CA GLY A 60 3.53 -14.22 0.15
C GLY A 60 4.42 -13.02 0.44
N ASN A 61 3.90 -11.98 1.11
CA ASN A 61 4.67 -10.83 1.52
C ASN A 61 5.43 -11.14 2.83
N ALA A 62 6.76 -11.18 2.78
CA ALA A 62 7.63 -11.42 3.92
C ALA A 62 8.84 -10.49 3.86
N CYS A 63 9.18 -9.84 4.98
CA CYS A 63 10.33 -8.94 5.07
C CYS A 63 11.66 -9.66 4.77
N GLU A 64 11.72 -10.97 4.99
CA GLU A 64 12.81 -11.86 4.61
C GLU A 64 12.21 -13.18 4.08
N TRP A 65 12.49 -13.54 2.83
CA TRP A 65 12.17 -14.87 2.30
C TRP A 65 13.12 -15.90 2.93
N MET A 66 12.61 -16.80 3.77
CA MET A 66 13.39 -17.90 4.36
C MET A 66 13.02 -19.24 3.71
N PRO A 67 13.68 -19.64 2.61
CA PRO A 67 13.39 -20.91 1.93
C PRO A 67 13.82 -22.16 2.72
N ASP A 68 14.65 -22.00 3.75
CA ASP A 68 15.27 -23.12 4.48
C ASP A 68 14.45 -23.69 5.66
N GLN A 69 13.23 -23.19 5.93
CA GLN A 69 12.39 -23.74 7.01
C GLN A 69 11.41 -24.83 6.58
N ASP A 70 11.35 -25.18 5.29
CA ASP A 70 10.49 -26.27 4.76
C ASP A 70 11.27 -27.53 4.34
N SER A 71 12.48 -27.73 4.89
CA SER A 71 13.24 -28.98 4.75
C SER A 71 13.61 -29.56 6.11
N CYS A 72 12.60 -29.91 6.90
CA CYS A 72 12.76 -30.93 7.94
C CYS A 72 11.80 -32.08 7.64
N CYS A 73 12.34 -33.07 6.93
CA CYS A 73 11.83 -34.45 6.92
C CYS A 73 11.81 -35.05 8.34
#